data_AF-A0A1V4QGK1-F1
#
_entry.id   AF-A0A1V4QGK1-F1
#
_cell.length_a   1.000
_cell.length_b   1.000
_cell.length_c   1.000
_cell.angle_alpha   90.00
_cell.angle_beta   90.00
_cell.angle_gamma   90.00
#
_symmetry.space_group_name_H-M   'P 1'
#
loop_
_entity.id
_entity.type
_entity.pdbx_description
1 polymer ?
#
loop_
_entity_poly.entity_id
_entity_poly.type
_entity_poly.pdbx_seq_one_letter_code
_entity_poly.pdbx_strand_id
1 'polypeptide(L)'
;MCQGRLVKVQSGRNPVCANCGWVYYNNPLPSVVALVKNHKGDLLLIKRGVEPGKGKWALPSGFIEQDEEPNSAVLRELKEETNVTGTVDFLLGVFNEFTKLYGNVIQIAYKISYLGGRLRPGSDVVEVKFFSQNRLPGLAFASHQRIIETERVRVSEGFVQILKSKITDATITHTQLFYRGSMGIDGKIMDEVGLLPGEKVDVLNYNNGERLQTYTIREKENSGKIILYGPASRKGKVGDKLCILGYKLLPLGQAASFRPRVVFLDERNRVRRRHT
;
A
#
# COMPACT_ATOMS: atom_id res chain seq x y z
N MET A 1 -40.32 -26.15 -7.98
CA MET A 1 -40.39 -25.79 -9.42
C MET A 1 -41.25 -26.80 -10.18
N CYS A 2 -41.80 -26.44 -11.36
CA CYS A 2 -42.78 -27.26 -12.11
C CYS A 2 -42.26 -28.57 -12.73
N GLN A 3 -41.01 -28.95 -12.43
CA GLN A 3 -40.32 -30.16 -12.93
C GLN A 3 -40.21 -30.28 -14.46
N GLY A 4 -40.55 -29.23 -15.22
CA GLY A 4 -40.45 -29.21 -16.68
C GLY A 4 -38.99 -29.20 -17.17
N ARG A 5 -38.77 -29.79 -18.35
CA ARG A 5 -37.44 -29.91 -18.98
C ARG A 5 -36.81 -28.54 -19.27
N LEU A 6 -35.51 -28.41 -18.97
CA LEU A 6 -34.71 -27.25 -19.37
C LEU A 6 -34.33 -27.36 -20.85
N VAL A 7 -34.59 -26.30 -21.61
CA VAL A 7 -34.14 -26.14 -23.00
C VAL A 7 -32.98 -25.16 -23.06
N LYS A 8 -31.89 -25.55 -23.72
CA LYS A 8 -30.79 -24.64 -24.03
C LYS A 8 -31.27 -23.65 -25.08
N VAL A 9 -31.23 -22.37 -24.74
CA VAL A 9 -31.42 -21.28 -25.70
C VAL A 9 -30.07 -21.06 -26.43
N GLN A 10 -30.09 -20.46 -27.63
CA GLN A 10 -28.89 -20.16 -28.44
C GLN A 10 -27.72 -19.56 -27.63
N SER A 11 -26.50 -19.63 -28.18
CA SER A 11 -25.23 -19.31 -27.49
C SER A 11 -25.29 -18.02 -26.66
N GLY A 12 -25.00 -18.15 -25.36
CA GLY A 12 -24.90 -17.03 -24.41
C GLY A 12 -26.13 -16.81 -23.52
N ARG A 13 -27.19 -17.61 -23.62
CA ARG A 13 -28.38 -17.52 -22.76
C ARG A 13 -28.51 -18.69 -21.78
N ASN A 14 -28.94 -18.39 -20.56
CA ASN A 14 -29.21 -19.38 -19.52
C ASN A 14 -30.32 -20.36 -19.95
N PRO A 15 -30.25 -21.66 -19.58
CA PRO A 15 -31.32 -22.61 -19.85
C PRO A 15 -32.65 -22.14 -19.26
N VAL A 16 -33.74 -22.36 -19.99
CA VAL A 16 -35.08 -21.98 -19.54
C VAL A 16 -35.95 -23.23 -19.46
N CYS A 17 -36.82 -23.32 -18.44
CA CYS A 17 -37.81 -24.38 -18.36
C CYS A 17 -38.84 -24.21 -19.47
N ALA A 18 -38.99 -25.24 -20.32
CA ALA A 18 -39.93 -25.22 -21.44
C ALA A 18 -41.42 -25.16 -21.01
N ASN A 19 -41.73 -25.48 -19.75
CA ASN A 19 -43.10 -25.53 -19.24
C ASN A 19 -43.55 -24.22 -18.57
N CYS A 20 -42.72 -23.64 -17.70
CA CYS A 20 -43.10 -22.46 -16.92
C CYS A 20 -42.22 -21.23 -17.19
N GLY A 21 -41.28 -21.29 -18.13
CA GLY A 21 -40.41 -20.16 -18.47
C GLY A 21 -39.36 -19.79 -17.42
N TRP A 22 -39.16 -20.62 -16.38
CA TRP A 22 -38.17 -20.33 -15.34
C TRP A 22 -36.73 -20.42 -15.85
N VAL A 23 -35.88 -19.45 -15.49
CA VAL A 23 -34.48 -19.36 -15.96
C VAL A 23 -33.55 -20.04 -14.94
N TYR A 24 -32.78 -21.03 -15.41
CA TYR A 24 -31.72 -21.68 -14.62
C TYR A 24 -30.41 -20.90 -14.74
N TYR A 25 -30.00 -20.27 -13.65
CA TYR A 25 -28.72 -19.58 -13.58
C TYR A 25 -27.63 -20.55 -13.10
N ASN A 26 -26.74 -20.95 -14.01
CA ASN A 26 -25.56 -21.73 -13.66
C ASN A 26 -24.43 -20.81 -13.19
N ASN A 27 -24.58 -20.24 -12.00
CA ASN A 27 -23.64 -19.27 -11.45
C ASN A 27 -22.31 -19.93 -11.03
N PRO A 28 -21.18 -19.21 -11.13
CA PRO A 28 -19.92 -19.63 -10.53
C PRO A 28 -20.07 -19.91 -9.03
N LEU A 29 -19.35 -20.92 -8.54
CA LEU A 29 -19.34 -21.24 -7.11
C LEU A 29 -18.55 -20.20 -6.33
N PRO A 30 -19.05 -19.70 -5.19
CA PRO A 30 -18.31 -18.79 -4.32
C PRO A 30 -17.41 -19.57 -3.35
N SER A 31 -16.16 -19.13 -3.25
CA SER A 31 -15.13 -19.66 -2.35
C SER A 31 -14.43 -18.50 -1.67
N VAL A 32 -13.99 -18.70 -0.44
CA VAL A 32 -13.21 -17.73 0.34
C VAL A 32 -11.75 -18.14 0.39
N VAL A 33 -10.86 -17.17 0.54
CA VAL A 33 -9.40 -17.39 0.65
C VAL A 33 -8.83 -16.56 1.79
N ALA A 34 -8.10 -17.21 2.70
CA ALA A 34 -7.44 -16.57 3.83
C ALA A 34 -5.97 -16.24 3.50
N LEU A 35 -5.60 -14.95 3.49
CA LEU A 35 -4.20 -14.53 3.48
C LEU A 35 -3.76 -14.20 4.91
N VAL A 36 -2.98 -15.10 5.49
CA VAL A 36 -2.49 -15.01 6.88
C VAL A 36 -0.96 -14.92 6.89
N LYS A 37 -0.42 -13.97 7.66
CA LYS A 37 1.03 -13.91 7.94
C LYS A 37 1.28 -14.01 9.45
N ASN A 38 2.33 -14.73 9.83
CA ASN A 38 2.78 -14.73 11.23
C ASN A 38 3.48 -13.40 11.59
N HIS A 39 3.89 -13.24 12.86
CA HIS A 39 4.60 -12.04 13.32
C HIS A 39 5.96 -11.80 12.66
N LYS A 40 6.54 -12.80 11.99
CA LYS A 40 7.78 -12.67 11.19
C LYS A 40 7.51 -12.25 9.75
N GLY A 41 6.23 -12.14 9.36
CA GLY A 41 5.82 -11.84 7.99
C GLY A 41 5.83 -13.06 7.05
N ASP A 42 6.04 -14.27 7.56
CA ASP A 42 5.95 -15.50 6.76
C ASP A 42 4.48 -15.82 6.46
N LEU A 43 4.21 -16.28 5.24
CA LEU A 43 2.88 -16.56 4.72
C LEU A 43 2.45 -17.99 5.05
N LEU A 44 1.23 -18.16 5.57
CA LEU A 44 0.63 -19.47 5.82
C LEU A 44 0.17 -20.10 4.49
N LEU A 45 0.60 -21.33 4.24
CA LEU A 45 0.15 -22.13 3.10
C LEU A 45 -0.28 -23.53 3.57
N ILE A 46 -1.21 -24.10 2.81
CA ILE A 46 -1.68 -25.48 2.93
C ILE A 46 -1.22 -26.29 1.72
N LYS A 47 -0.93 -27.57 1.92
CA LYS A 47 -0.68 -28.52 0.83
C LYS A 47 -1.91 -29.39 0.66
N ARG A 48 -2.48 -29.36 -0.55
CA ARG A 48 -3.77 -30.00 -0.84
C ARG A 48 -3.64 -31.52 -0.93
N GLY A 49 -4.54 -32.25 -0.29
CA GLY A 49 -4.67 -33.72 -0.35
C GLY A 49 -5.60 -34.21 -1.47
N VAL A 50 -6.40 -33.31 -2.04
CA VAL A 50 -7.44 -33.60 -3.04
C VAL A 50 -7.31 -32.74 -4.28
N GLU A 51 -7.95 -33.18 -5.37
CA GLU A 51 -8.09 -32.37 -6.59
C GLU A 51 -9.12 -31.25 -6.39
N PRO A 52 -9.03 -30.13 -7.14
CA PRO A 52 -7.95 -29.78 -8.08
C PRO A 52 -6.64 -29.44 -7.35
N GLY A 53 -5.50 -29.77 -7.94
CA GLY A 53 -4.19 -29.34 -7.44
C GLY A 53 -3.63 -30.17 -6.28
N LYS A 54 -3.94 -31.47 -6.24
CA LYS A 54 -3.42 -32.40 -5.24
C LYS A 54 -1.88 -32.35 -5.18
N GLY A 55 -1.34 -32.34 -3.97
CA GLY A 55 0.10 -32.28 -3.70
C GLY A 55 0.74 -30.90 -3.87
N LYS A 56 0.02 -29.89 -4.38
CA LYS A 56 0.49 -28.52 -4.54
C LYS A 56 0.12 -27.65 -3.35
N TRP A 57 0.84 -26.53 -3.18
CA TRP A 57 0.59 -25.56 -2.12
C TRP A 57 -0.47 -24.53 -2.53
N ALA A 58 -1.27 -24.05 -1.59
CA ALA A 58 -2.30 -23.05 -1.78
C ALA A 58 -2.44 -22.19 -0.52
N LEU A 59 -3.09 -21.03 -0.64
CA LEU A 59 -3.65 -20.34 0.52
C LEU A 59 -4.81 -21.18 1.10
N PRO A 60 -5.05 -21.14 2.42
CA PRO A 60 -6.24 -21.74 3.01
C PRO A 60 -7.51 -21.19 2.37
N SER A 61 -8.43 -22.05 1.97
CA SER A 61 -9.58 -21.68 1.15
C SER A 61 -10.64 -22.77 1.08
N GLY A 62 -11.91 -22.38 1.04
CA GLY A 62 -13.01 -23.31 0.82
C GLY A 62 -14.31 -22.63 0.40
N PHE A 63 -15.32 -23.44 0.08
CA PHE A 63 -16.60 -22.95 -0.42
C PHE A 63 -17.44 -22.34 0.71
N ILE A 64 -18.26 -21.36 0.34
CA ILE A 64 -19.23 -20.76 1.26
C ILE A 64 -20.45 -21.65 1.34
N GLU A 65 -20.91 -21.96 2.56
CA GLU A 65 -22.14 -22.73 2.78
C GLU A 65 -23.40 -21.85 2.57
N GLN A 66 -24.57 -22.47 2.32
CA GLN A 66 -25.80 -21.77 1.88
C GLN A 66 -26.28 -20.64 2.81
N ASP A 67 -26.03 -20.76 4.12
CA ASP A 67 -26.48 -19.81 5.13
C ASP A 67 -25.29 -19.16 5.87
N GLU A 68 -24.12 -19.16 5.25
CA GLU A 68 -22.88 -18.67 5.85
C GLU A 68 -22.43 -17.32 5.27
N GLU A 69 -22.09 -16.39 6.15
CA GLU A 69 -21.45 -15.13 5.78
C GLU A 69 -20.00 -15.35 5.32
N PRO A 70 -19.51 -14.71 4.24
CA PRO A 70 -18.14 -14.90 3.75
C PRO A 70 -17.04 -14.69 4.79
N ASN A 71 -17.23 -13.74 5.72
CA ASN A 71 -16.29 -13.49 6.81
C ASN A 71 -16.25 -14.65 7.83
N SER A 72 -17.38 -15.32 8.06
CA SER A 72 -17.45 -16.50 8.91
C SER A 72 -16.83 -17.71 8.20
N ALA A 73 -17.15 -17.88 6.92
CA ALA A 73 -16.60 -18.94 6.07
C ALA A 73 -15.07 -18.92 6.06
N VAL A 74 -14.45 -17.75 5.86
CA VAL A 74 -12.98 -17.68 5.76
C VAL A 74 -12.29 -18.04 7.09
N LEU A 75 -12.91 -17.72 8.22
CA LEU A 75 -12.40 -18.07 9.55
C LEU A 75 -12.62 -19.55 9.87
N ARG A 76 -13.77 -20.11 9.48
CA ARG A 76 -14.07 -21.54 9.60
C ARG A 76 -13.09 -22.37 8.79
N GLU A 77 -12.95 -22.09 7.50
CA GLU A 77 -12.01 -22.79 6.60
C GLU A 77 -10.57 -22.69 7.10
N LEU A 78 -10.13 -21.50 7.52
CA LEU A 78 -8.81 -21.32 8.13
C LEU A 78 -8.63 -22.25 9.34
N LYS A 79 -9.63 -22.32 10.22
CA LYS A 79 -9.57 -23.12 11.44
C LYS A 79 -9.57 -24.62 11.13
N GLU A 80 -10.42 -25.08 10.22
CA GLU A 80 -10.57 -26.48 9.84
C GLU A 80 -9.32 -27.01 9.12
N GLU A 81 -8.76 -26.24 8.20
CA GLU A 81 -7.61 -26.66 7.39
C GLU A 81 -6.27 -26.59 8.13
N THR A 82 -6.13 -25.64 9.06
CA THR A 82 -4.81 -25.28 9.64
C THR A 82 -4.72 -25.28 11.15
N ASN A 83 -5.87 -25.34 11.85
CA ASN A 83 -6.01 -25.12 13.29
C ASN A 83 -5.57 -23.72 13.78
N VAL A 84 -5.34 -22.77 12.87
CA VAL A 84 -5.04 -21.37 13.17
C VAL A 84 -6.33 -20.58 13.41
N THR A 85 -6.26 -19.60 14.31
CA THR A 85 -7.31 -18.62 14.56
C THR A 85 -6.84 -17.22 14.22
N GLY A 86 -7.76 -16.37 13.76
CA GLY A 86 -7.48 -14.99 13.39
C GLY A 86 -8.74 -14.12 13.40
N THR A 87 -8.55 -12.84 13.12
CA THR A 87 -9.64 -11.89 12.85
C THR A 87 -9.54 -11.38 11.43
N VAL A 88 -10.69 -11.17 10.77
CA VAL A 88 -10.71 -10.52 9.45
C VAL A 88 -10.28 -9.07 9.61
N ASP A 89 -9.22 -8.66 8.91
CA ASP A 89 -8.80 -7.25 8.86
C ASP A 89 -9.63 -6.51 7.81
N PHE A 90 -9.58 -6.98 6.56
CA PHE A 90 -10.30 -6.39 5.44
C PHE A 90 -10.39 -7.35 4.24
N LEU A 91 -11.34 -7.06 3.34
CA LEU A 91 -11.44 -7.68 2.03
C LEU A 91 -10.28 -7.22 1.13
N LEU A 92 -9.44 -8.15 0.70
CA LEU A 92 -8.35 -7.89 -0.26
C LEU A 92 -8.90 -7.67 -1.67
N GLY A 93 -9.87 -8.49 -2.08
CA GLY A 93 -10.52 -8.39 -3.38
C GLY A 93 -11.27 -9.65 -3.78
N VAL A 94 -11.84 -9.61 -4.99
CA VAL A 94 -12.57 -10.73 -5.60
C VAL A 94 -11.83 -11.15 -6.87
N PHE A 95 -11.56 -12.44 -7.00
CA PHE A 95 -10.78 -13.04 -8.07
C PHE A 95 -11.57 -14.16 -8.72
N ASN A 96 -11.24 -14.50 -9.97
CA ASN A 96 -11.80 -15.67 -10.65
C ASN A 96 -10.71 -16.74 -10.80
N GLU A 97 -11.05 -17.99 -10.49
CA GLU A 97 -10.22 -19.17 -10.76
C GLU A 97 -10.99 -20.13 -11.65
N PHE A 98 -10.38 -20.62 -12.73
CA PHE A 98 -10.98 -21.66 -13.55
C PHE A 98 -10.37 -23.00 -13.21
N THR A 99 -11.21 -24.00 -12.93
CA THR A 99 -10.79 -25.38 -12.73
C THR A 99 -11.57 -26.30 -13.67
N LYS A 100 -10.96 -27.42 -14.07
CA LYS A 100 -11.66 -28.41 -14.91
C LYS A 100 -12.85 -29.06 -14.18
N LEU A 101 -12.81 -29.13 -12.86
CA LEU A 101 -13.82 -29.80 -12.03
C LEU A 101 -15.04 -28.91 -11.77
N TYR A 102 -14.80 -27.64 -11.42
CA TYR A 102 -15.85 -26.71 -10.98
C TYR A 102 -16.15 -25.59 -12.00
N GLY A 103 -15.41 -25.51 -13.10
CA GLY A 103 -15.49 -24.36 -14.00
C GLY A 103 -14.95 -23.10 -13.33
N ASN A 104 -15.65 -21.97 -13.51
CA ASN A 104 -15.29 -20.71 -12.85
C ASN A 104 -15.72 -20.73 -11.38
N VAL A 105 -14.79 -20.38 -10.51
CA VAL A 105 -14.98 -20.22 -9.06
C VAL A 105 -14.62 -18.78 -8.70
N ILE A 106 -15.54 -18.10 -8.03
CA ILE A 106 -15.31 -16.76 -7.48
C ILE A 106 -14.57 -16.93 -6.16
N GLN A 107 -13.36 -16.38 -6.09
CA GLN A 107 -12.48 -16.40 -4.93
C GLN A 107 -12.55 -15.04 -4.22
N ILE A 108 -13.15 -15.00 -3.03
CA ILE A 108 -13.26 -13.81 -2.18
C ILE A 108 -12.12 -13.86 -1.16
N ALA A 109 -11.12 -13.00 -1.35
CA ALA A 109 -9.89 -13.07 -0.56
C ALA A 109 -9.87 -12.06 0.57
N TYR A 110 -9.51 -12.50 1.77
CA TYR A 110 -9.42 -11.67 2.97
C TYR A 110 -8.01 -11.63 3.53
N LYS A 111 -7.62 -10.45 4.03
CA LYS A 111 -6.48 -10.32 4.93
C LYS A 111 -6.94 -10.70 6.34
N ILE A 112 -6.23 -11.64 6.95
CA ILE A 112 -6.53 -12.12 8.31
C ILE A 112 -5.35 -11.81 9.24
N SER A 113 -5.63 -11.16 10.36
CA SER A 113 -4.69 -11.01 11.46
C SER A 113 -4.52 -12.33 12.20
N TYR A 114 -3.28 -12.81 12.29
CA TYR A 114 -2.94 -14.04 13.01
C TYR A 114 -3.01 -13.82 14.53
N LEU A 115 -3.90 -14.54 15.21
CA LEU A 115 -4.00 -14.51 16.67
C LEU A 115 -3.21 -15.65 17.34
N GLY A 116 -3.13 -16.81 16.69
CA GLY A 116 -2.47 -17.98 17.27
C GLY A 116 -2.99 -19.31 16.75
N GLY A 117 -2.48 -20.40 17.32
CA GLY A 117 -2.85 -21.77 16.97
C GLY A 117 -1.62 -22.65 16.74
N ARG A 118 -1.74 -23.94 17.05
CA ARG A 118 -0.70 -24.93 16.70
C ARG A 118 -1.03 -25.50 15.34
N LEU A 119 -0.13 -25.30 14.37
CA LEU A 119 -0.31 -25.81 13.02
C LEU A 119 -0.59 -27.31 13.04
N ARG A 120 -1.75 -27.67 12.51
CA ARG A 120 -2.15 -29.06 12.31
C ARG A 120 -2.97 -29.12 11.03
N PRO A 121 -2.59 -29.97 10.06
CA PRO A 121 -3.44 -30.21 8.90
C PRO A 121 -4.78 -30.81 9.35
N GLY A 122 -5.86 -30.32 8.76
CA GLY A 122 -7.21 -30.87 8.91
C GLY A 122 -7.96 -30.85 7.58
N SER A 123 -9.18 -31.40 7.59
CA SER A 123 -9.96 -31.61 6.36
C SER A 123 -9.14 -32.35 5.29
N ASP A 124 -9.14 -31.85 4.06
CA ASP A 124 -8.41 -32.40 2.93
C ASP A 124 -6.96 -31.88 2.80
N VAL A 125 -6.40 -31.28 3.84
CA VAL A 125 -5.02 -30.77 3.85
C VAL A 125 -4.06 -31.82 4.36
N VAL A 126 -2.92 -32.01 3.68
CA VAL A 126 -1.89 -32.97 4.08
C VAL A 126 -0.71 -32.33 4.82
N GLU A 127 -0.51 -31.03 4.63
CA GLU A 127 0.60 -30.29 5.27
C GLU A 127 0.23 -28.82 5.42
N VAL A 128 0.68 -28.19 6.51
CA VAL A 128 0.44 -26.76 6.80
C VAL A 128 1.75 -26.15 7.24
N LYS A 129 2.16 -25.03 6.64
CA LYS A 129 3.45 -24.42 6.95
C LYS A 129 3.49 -22.92 6.65
N PHE A 130 4.30 -22.20 7.42
CA PHE A 130 4.68 -20.82 7.12
C PHE A 130 5.90 -20.78 6.18
N PHE A 131 5.80 -19.99 5.11
CA PHE A 131 6.86 -19.77 4.14
C PHE A 131 7.29 -18.31 4.09
N SER A 132 8.60 -18.07 4.03
CA SER A 132 9.11 -16.74 3.77
C SER A 132 8.62 -16.22 2.42
N GLN A 133 8.18 -14.96 2.38
CA GLN A 133 7.69 -14.34 1.16
C GLN A 133 8.72 -14.30 0.02
N ASN A 134 10.00 -14.34 0.35
CA ASN A 134 11.09 -14.34 -0.64
C ASN A 134 11.36 -15.74 -1.23
N ARG A 135 10.76 -16.79 -0.64
CA ARG A 135 10.96 -18.20 -1.04
C ARG A 135 9.65 -18.97 -0.94
N LEU A 136 8.66 -18.54 -1.71
CA LEU A 136 7.38 -19.24 -1.82
C LEU A 136 7.50 -20.48 -2.74
N PRO A 137 6.82 -21.59 -2.40
CA PRO A 137 6.70 -22.72 -3.32
C PRO A 137 5.76 -22.37 -4.48
N GLY A 138 5.76 -23.21 -5.52
CA GLY A 138 4.77 -23.13 -6.59
C GLY A 138 3.34 -23.34 -6.06
N LEU A 139 2.41 -22.47 -6.47
CA LEU A 139 1.03 -22.50 -6.01
C LEU A 139 0.12 -23.28 -6.97
N ALA A 140 -0.93 -23.88 -6.42
CA ALA A 140 -1.92 -24.67 -7.15
C ALA A 140 -2.77 -23.82 -8.11
N PHE A 141 -3.02 -22.56 -7.74
CA PHE A 141 -4.01 -21.69 -8.37
C PHE A 141 -3.42 -20.33 -8.71
N ALA A 142 -3.72 -19.82 -9.91
CA ALA A 142 -3.21 -18.54 -10.38
C ALA A 142 -3.86 -17.35 -9.65
N SER A 143 -5.11 -17.49 -9.21
CA SER A 143 -5.77 -16.53 -8.31
C SER A 143 -5.01 -16.33 -7.01
N HIS A 144 -4.49 -17.41 -6.39
CA HIS A 144 -3.75 -17.30 -5.13
C HIS A 144 -2.46 -16.50 -5.29
N GLN A 145 -1.75 -16.67 -6.41
CA GLN A 145 -0.60 -15.85 -6.73
C GLN A 145 -0.99 -14.35 -6.85
N ARG A 146 -2.05 -14.04 -7.60
CA ARG A 146 -2.55 -12.66 -7.75
C ARG A 146 -3.02 -12.04 -6.42
N ILE A 147 -3.61 -12.84 -5.53
CA ILE A 147 -4.01 -12.40 -4.19
C ILE A 147 -2.78 -11.97 -3.38
N ILE A 148 -1.71 -12.77 -3.39
CA ILE A 148 -0.45 -12.45 -2.70
C ILE A 148 0.18 -11.19 -3.29
N GLU A 149 0.21 -11.05 -4.60
CA GLU A 149 0.72 -9.86 -5.29
C GLU A 149 -0.10 -8.61 -4.94
N THR A 150 -1.43 -8.73 -4.89
CA THR A 150 -2.33 -7.63 -4.51
C THR A 150 -2.08 -7.17 -3.08
N GLU A 151 -1.90 -8.10 -2.14
CA GLU A 151 -1.57 -7.73 -0.75
C GLU A 151 -0.21 -7.06 -0.65
N ARG A 152 0.79 -7.49 -1.41
CA ARG A 152 2.11 -6.82 -1.46
C ARG A 152 1.99 -5.38 -1.92
N VAL A 153 1.18 -5.12 -2.94
CA VAL A 153 0.90 -3.76 -3.43
C VAL A 153 0.14 -2.96 -2.37
N ARG A 154 -0.92 -3.51 -1.76
CA ARG A 154 -1.69 -2.79 -0.73
C ARG A 154 -0.90 -2.51 0.56
N VAL A 155 -0.04 -3.42 1.02
CA VAL A 155 0.86 -3.14 2.16
C VAL A 155 1.87 -2.05 1.81
N SER A 156 2.22 -1.91 0.53
CA SER A 156 3.02 -0.77 0.06
C SER A 156 2.24 0.57 0.04
N GLU A 157 0.90 0.58 0.25
CA GLU A 157 0.07 1.80 0.27
C GLU A 157 0.13 2.60 1.57
N GLY A 158 0.88 2.17 2.58
CA GLY A 158 1.22 3.08 3.67
C GLY A 158 2.10 4.21 3.11
N PHE A 159 1.71 5.48 3.31
CA PHE A 159 2.56 6.62 2.96
C PHE A 159 3.32 7.09 4.19
N VAL A 160 4.59 7.40 4.01
CA VAL A 160 5.40 8.11 5.00
C VAL A 160 5.85 9.44 4.44
N GLN A 161 5.86 10.47 5.29
CA GLN A 161 6.48 11.75 4.94
C GLN A 161 7.98 11.64 5.19
N ILE A 162 8.78 11.75 4.13
CA ILE A 162 10.24 11.67 4.19
C ILE A 162 10.88 12.99 3.76
N LEU A 163 12.07 13.27 4.31
CA LEU A 163 12.88 14.42 3.90
C LEU A 163 13.20 14.30 2.40
N LYS A 164 12.81 15.31 1.62
CA LYS A 164 13.02 15.42 0.17
C LYS A 164 14.21 16.33 -0.15
N SER A 165 14.24 17.48 0.50
CA SER A 165 15.09 18.61 0.16
C SER A 165 15.64 19.23 1.44
N LYS A 166 16.93 19.56 1.48
CA LYS A 166 17.53 20.26 2.63
C LYS A 166 18.51 21.32 2.17
N ILE A 167 18.26 22.57 2.57
CA ILE A 167 19.21 23.67 2.44
C ILE A 167 19.82 23.91 3.82
N THR A 168 21.14 23.87 3.92
CA THR A 168 21.89 24.03 5.17
C THR A 168 22.72 25.30 5.11
N ASP A 169 22.79 26.02 6.23
CA ASP A 169 23.59 27.23 6.44
C ASP A 169 23.17 28.46 5.61
N ALA A 170 21.89 28.50 5.22
CA ALA A 170 21.30 29.63 4.51
C ALA A 170 21.26 30.88 5.39
N THR A 171 21.77 32.00 4.89
CA THR A 171 21.82 33.28 5.61
C THR A 171 20.63 34.14 5.22
N ILE A 172 19.83 34.61 6.17
CA ILE A 172 18.76 35.57 5.87
C ILE A 172 19.37 36.85 5.31
N THR A 173 19.02 37.20 4.08
CA THR A 173 19.51 38.42 3.43
C THR A 173 18.56 39.59 3.63
N HIS A 174 17.25 39.33 3.71
CA HIS A 174 16.24 40.36 3.91
C HIS A 174 15.08 39.85 4.77
N THR A 175 14.38 40.77 5.41
CA THR A 175 13.10 40.50 6.10
C THR A 175 12.10 41.59 5.74
N GLN A 176 10.85 41.24 5.45
CA GLN A 176 9.82 42.22 5.10
C GLN A 176 8.46 41.82 5.67
N LEU A 177 8.09 42.44 6.79
CA LEU A 177 6.87 42.14 7.54
C LEU A 177 5.58 42.43 6.75
N PHE A 178 5.54 43.57 6.04
CA PHE A 178 4.37 43.99 5.27
C PHE A 178 4.48 43.55 3.80
N TYR A 179 4.62 42.25 3.58
CA TYR A 179 4.58 41.62 2.25
C TYR A 179 3.68 40.39 2.28
N ARG A 180 2.99 40.13 1.17
CA ARG A 180 2.16 38.92 1.00
C ARG A 180 3.04 37.76 0.56
N GLY A 181 3.56 37.01 1.52
CA GLY A 181 4.41 35.86 1.25
C GLY A 181 5.07 35.38 2.52
N SER A 182 5.84 34.29 2.45
CA SER A 182 6.49 33.78 3.64
C SER A 182 7.99 33.52 3.53
N MET A 183 8.48 32.73 2.56
CA MET A 183 9.92 32.49 2.42
C MET A 183 10.39 32.64 0.97
N GLY A 184 11.07 33.74 0.65
CA GLY A 184 11.74 33.93 -0.63
C GLY A 184 13.08 33.18 -0.68
N ILE A 185 13.31 32.40 -1.72
CA ILE A 185 14.56 31.64 -1.92
C ILE A 185 15.03 31.85 -3.36
N ASP A 186 16.34 32.10 -3.54
CA ASP A 186 16.99 32.12 -4.85
C ASP A 186 16.59 30.88 -5.68
N GLY A 187 16.05 31.13 -6.87
CA GLY A 187 15.58 30.07 -7.76
C GLY A 187 16.63 29.01 -8.08
N LYS A 188 17.91 29.37 -8.18
CA LYS A 188 18.97 28.40 -8.46
C LYS A 188 19.18 27.44 -7.28
N ILE A 189 19.07 27.94 -6.05
CA ILE A 189 19.15 27.11 -4.84
C ILE A 189 17.94 26.18 -4.79
N MET A 190 16.75 26.68 -5.10
CA MET A 190 15.54 25.86 -5.16
C MET A 190 15.70 24.69 -6.15
N ASP A 191 16.24 24.95 -7.34
CA ASP A 191 16.43 23.92 -8.37
C ASP A 191 17.41 22.83 -7.91
N GLU A 192 18.50 23.22 -7.26
CA GLU A 192 19.54 22.30 -6.74
C GLU A 192 18.97 21.30 -5.73
N VAL A 193 18.06 21.73 -4.86
CA VAL A 193 17.39 20.84 -3.90
C VAL A 193 16.03 20.31 -4.38
N GLY A 194 15.57 20.71 -5.58
CA GLY A 194 14.28 20.31 -6.14
C GLY A 194 13.07 20.84 -5.37
N LEU A 195 13.15 22.03 -4.76
CA LEU A 195 12.02 22.73 -4.16
C LEU A 195 11.21 23.45 -5.23
N LEU A 196 9.88 23.40 -5.13
CA LEU A 196 8.96 24.11 -6.02
C LEU A 196 8.42 25.39 -5.36
N PRO A 197 8.05 26.44 -6.13
CA PRO A 197 7.28 27.55 -5.59
C PRO A 197 5.96 27.06 -4.98
N GLY A 198 5.60 27.56 -3.79
CA GLY A 198 4.42 27.11 -3.05
C GLY A 198 4.60 25.79 -2.29
N GLU A 199 5.78 25.16 -2.36
CA GLU A 199 6.06 23.93 -1.61
C GLU A 199 6.18 24.24 -0.11
N LYS A 200 5.50 23.40 0.69
CA LYS A 200 5.57 23.46 2.15
C LYS A 200 6.98 23.08 2.64
N VAL A 201 7.53 23.90 3.53
CA VAL A 201 8.84 23.71 4.16
C VAL A 201 8.79 23.96 5.65
N ASP A 202 9.66 23.28 6.39
CA ASP A 202 10.04 23.66 7.74
C ASP A 202 11.32 24.48 7.70
N VAL A 203 11.34 25.61 8.42
CA VAL A 203 12.48 26.50 8.51
C VAL A 203 12.93 26.55 9.97
N LEU A 204 14.17 26.14 10.19
CA LEU A 204 14.81 26.05 11.49
C LEU A 204 15.85 27.16 11.57
N ASN A 205 15.74 28.04 12.56
CA ASN A 205 16.70 29.12 12.76
C ASN A 205 17.72 28.71 13.82
N TYR A 206 19.00 28.61 13.44
CA TYR A 206 20.07 28.20 14.34
C TYR A 206 20.36 29.23 15.42
N ASN A 207 20.10 30.52 15.15
CA ASN A 207 20.48 31.61 16.02
C ASN A 207 19.52 31.79 17.21
N ASN A 208 18.24 31.45 17.05
CA ASN A 208 17.22 31.65 18.09
C ASN A 208 16.39 30.40 18.42
N GLY A 209 16.63 29.27 17.74
CA GLY A 209 15.93 28.01 17.99
C GLY A 209 14.49 27.96 17.43
N GLU A 210 14.02 29.02 16.77
CA GLU A 210 12.68 29.05 16.19
C GLU A 210 12.52 28.00 15.09
N ARG A 211 11.32 27.43 15.05
CA ARG A 211 10.90 26.47 14.02
C ARG A 211 9.57 26.94 13.49
N LEU A 212 9.54 27.30 12.21
CA LEU A 212 8.33 27.74 11.55
C LEU A 212 8.04 26.86 10.34
N GLN A 213 6.78 26.57 10.13
CA GLN A 213 6.29 25.85 8.97
C GLN A 213 5.70 26.87 8.00
N THR A 214 6.13 26.84 6.74
CA THR A 214 5.62 27.78 5.74
C THR A 214 5.75 27.27 4.31
N TYR A 215 5.60 28.14 3.30
CA TYR A 215 5.78 27.81 1.89
C TYR A 215 6.82 28.71 1.22
N THR A 216 7.43 28.20 0.16
CA THR A 216 8.49 28.86 -0.60
C THR A 216 7.95 29.80 -1.68
N ILE A 217 8.71 30.84 -1.97
CA ILE A 217 8.53 31.80 -3.06
C ILE A 217 9.84 31.85 -3.82
N ARG A 218 9.78 31.78 -5.15
CA ARG A 218 10.98 31.83 -6.00
C ARG A 218 11.42 33.27 -6.18
N GLU A 219 12.66 33.54 -5.76
CA GLU A 219 13.37 34.79 -6.04
C GLU A 219 14.20 34.68 -7.32
N LYS A 220 14.66 35.82 -7.81
CA LYS A 220 15.56 35.90 -8.97
C LYS A 220 16.75 34.95 -8.80
N GLU A 221 17.05 34.20 -9.86
CA GLU A 221 18.15 33.23 -9.87
C GLU A 221 19.51 33.92 -9.67
N ASN A 222 20.41 33.24 -8.94
CA ASN A 222 21.75 33.72 -8.60
C ASN A 222 21.78 35.03 -7.81
N SER A 223 20.67 35.39 -7.16
CA SER A 223 20.58 36.57 -6.29
C SER A 223 21.14 36.34 -4.88
N GLY A 224 21.33 35.07 -4.47
CA GLY A 224 21.68 34.68 -3.10
C GLY A 224 20.58 35.01 -2.09
N LYS A 225 19.37 35.35 -2.53
CA LYS A 225 18.29 35.78 -1.65
C LYS A 225 17.75 34.63 -0.81
N ILE A 226 17.63 34.89 0.49
CA ILE A 226 16.88 34.10 1.46
C ILE A 226 16.11 35.13 2.30
N ILE A 227 14.79 35.18 2.15
CA ILE A 227 13.98 36.29 2.64
C ILE A 227 12.84 35.75 3.49
N LEU A 228 12.69 36.26 4.71
CA LEU A 228 11.47 36.06 5.49
C LEU A 228 10.48 37.17 5.15
N TYR A 229 9.32 36.80 4.62
CA TYR A 229 8.22 37.70 4.32
C TYR A 229 7.10 37.55 5.35
N GLY A 230 6.25 38.56 5.48
CA GLY A 230 5.02 38.45 6.27
C GLY A 230 5.31 38.13 7.75
N PRO A 231 4.42 37.39 8.42
CA PRO A 231 4.59 36.96 9.81
C PRO A 231 5.89 36.19 10.07
N ALA A 232 6.45 35.49 9.08
CA ALA A 232 7.70 34.75 9.23
C ALA A 232 8.88 35.69 9.52
N SER A 233 8.81 36.96 9.10
CA SER A 233 9.81 38.00 9.44
C SER A 233 10.02 38.19 10.94
N ARG A 234 9.05 37.80 11.79
CA ARG A 234 9.19 37.88 13.25
C ARG A 234 10.01 36.72 13.85
N LYS A 235 10.34 35.72 13.05
CA LYS A 235 11.01 34.48 13.47
C LYS A 235 12.51 34.44 13.13
N GLY A 236 13.04 35.51 12.55
CA GLY A 236 14.46 35.68 12.29
C GLY A 236 14.78 37.10 11.86
N LYS A 237 16.08 37.43 11.85
CA LYS A 237 16.60 38.72 11.40
C LYS A 237 17.67 38.51 10.32
N VAL A 238 17.95 39.56 9.56
CA VAL A 238 19.06 39.56 8.59
C VAL A 238 20.36 39.11 9.27
N GLY A 239 21.07 38.18 8.63
CA GLY A 239 22.29 37.57 9.15
C GLY A 239 22.10 36.24 9.90
N ASP A 240 20.88 35.91 10.34
CA ASP A 240 20.63 34.61 10.97
C ASP A 240 20.84 33.46 9.98
N LYS A 241 21.27 32.31 10.50
CA LYS A 241 21.49 31.08 9.76
C LYS A 241 20.29 30.15 9.89
N LEU A 242 19.87 29.59 8.76
CA LEU A 242 18.70 28.75 8.62
C LEU A 242 19.06 27.36 8.08
N CYS A 243 18.28 26.37 8.51
CA CYS A 243 18.09 25.12 7.80
C CYS A 243 16.66 25.05 7.26
N ILE A 244 16.50 24.78 5.96
CA ILE A 244 15.20 24.73 5.29
C ILE A 244 14.98 23.30 4.80
N LEU A 245 13.88 22.68 5.22
CA LEU A 245 13.54 21.27 4.97
C LEU A 245 12.27 21.18 4.15
N GLY A 246 12.35 20.54 2.98
CA GLY A 246 11.20 20.14 2.18
C GLY A 246 10.95 18.64 2.33
N TYR A 247 9.69 18.23 2.36
CA TYR A 247 9.28 16.84 2.52
C TYR A 247 8.39 16.37 1.38
N LYS A 248 8.34 15.07 1.15
CA LYS A 248 7.37 14.44 0.26
C LYS A 248 6.73 13.23 0.92
N LEU A 249 5.51 12.92 0.50
CA LEU A 249 4.89 11.63 0.80
C LEU A 249 5.43 10.59 -0.18
N LEU A 250 5.81 9.43 0.33
CA LEU A 250 6.19 8.26 -0.45
C LEU A 250 5.51 7.00 0.09
N PRO A 251 5.16 6.04 -0.77
CA PRO A 251 4.87 4.68 -0.36
C PRO A 251 6.01 4.12 0.52
N LEU A 252 5.68 3.41 1.60
CA LEU A 252 6.64 2.86 2.57
C LEU A 252 7.74 2.04 1.88
N GLY A 253 7.36 1.24 0.87
CA GLY A 253 8.30 0.43 0.10
C GLY A 253 9.33 1.23 -0.70
N GLN A 254 9.01 2.48 -1.07
CA GLN A 254 9.93 3.37 -1.79
C GLN A 254 10.75 4.27 -0.87
N ALA A 255 10.27 4.49 0.36
CA ALA A 255 10.87 5.43 1.30
C ALA A 255 12.28 5.01 1.74
N ALA A 256 12.54 3.71 1.94
CA ALA A 256 13.84 3.21 2.42
C ALA A 256 15.01 3.49 1.45
N SER A 257 14.74 3.46 0.15
CA SER A 257 15.72 3.72 -0.90
C SER A 257 15.81 5.19 -1.32
N PHE A 258 14.88 6.04 -0.86
CA PHE A 258 14.88 7.45 -1.26
C PHE A 258 16.10 8.17 -0.69
N ARG A 259 16.68 9.06 -1.50
CA ARG A 259 17.83 9.89 -1.12
C ARG A 259 17.45 11.37 -1.24
N PRO A 260 17.55 12.15 -0.15
CA PRO A 260 17.24 13.58 -0.18
C PRO A 260 18.31 14.36 -0.94
N ARG A 261 17.90 15.43 -1.61
CA ARG A 261 18.84 16.40 -2.18
C ARG A 261 19.22 17.42 -1.11
N VAL A 262 20.50 17.47 -0.78
CA VAL A 262 21.01 18.34 0.28
C VAL A 262 22.09 19.26 -0.28
N VAL A 263 21.97 20.56 0.02
CA VAL A 263 23.01 21.55 -0.27
C VAL A 263 23.48 22.24 1.01
N PHE A 264 24.76 22.62 1.01
CA PHE A 264 25.39 23.44 2.02
C PHE A 264 25.79 24.75 1.36
N LEU A 265 25.37 25.86 1.96
CA LEU A 265 25.62 27.19 1.44
C LEU A 265 26.83 27.85 2.13
N ASP A 266 27.51 28.74 1.42
CA ASP A 266 28.49 29.65 2.00
C ASP A 266 27.85 30.93 2.56
N GLU A 267 28.68 31.87 3.05
CA GLU A 267 28.22 33.14 3.62
C GLU A 267 27.48 34.04 2.62
N ARG A 268 27.69 33.84 1.32
CA ARG A 268 27.01 34.56 0.24
C ARG A 268 25.84 33.76 -0.34
N ASN A 269 25.40 32.71 0.36
CA ASN A 269 24.35 31.78 -0.05
C ASN A 269 24.65 31.05 -1.38
N ARG A 270 25.93 30.84 -1.73
CA ARG A 270 26.31 30.02 -2.89
C ARG A 270 26.49 28.58 -2.47
N VAL A 271 26.14 27.65 -3.36
CA VAL A 271 26.28 26.21 -3.10
C VAL A 271 27.77 25.84 -3.01
N ARG A 272 28.21 25.48 -1.80
CA ARG A 272 29.57 25.03 -1.51
C ARG A 272 29.72 23.52 -1.65
N ARG A 273 28.72 22.75 -1.21
CA ARG A 273 28.74 21.28 -1.21
C ARG A 273 27.35 20.70 -1.49
N ARG A 274 27.32 19.56 -2.17
CA ARG A 274 26.11 18.76 -2.44
C ARG A 274 26.21 17.40 -1.76
N HIS A 275 25.06 16.85 -1.37
CA HIS A 275 24.90 15.46 -0.97
C HIS A 275 23.61 14.95 -1.59
N THR A 276 23.72 13.87 -2.36
CA THR A 276 22.65 13.24 -3.15
C THR A 276 22.71 11.75 -2.96
#